data_AF-A0A3C0B9B9-F1
#
_entry.id   AF-A0A3C0B9B9-F1
#
_cell.length_a   1.000
_cell.length_b   1.000
_cell.length_c   1.000
_cell.angle_alpha   90.00
_cell.angle_beta   90.00
_cell.angle_gamma   90.00
#
_symmetry.space_group_name_H-M   'P 1'
#
loop_
_entity.id
_entity.type
_entity.pdbx_description
1 polymer ?
#
loop_
_entity_poly.entity_id
_entity_poly.type
_entity_poly.pdbx_seq_one_letter_code
_entity_poly.pdbx_strand_id
1 'polypeptide(L)'
;LKEVHKALLDADVSYKVAKQFTDLVKEKALGQQVLTAVSPGQLMVKIVHDELAQLMGGEQEEINIKGSPAIILIAGLQGSGKTTFSAKLANYLKTRKNRKVLLVAGDVYRPAA
;
A
#
# COMPACT_ATOMS: atom_id res chain seq x y z
N LEU A 1 11.61 11.21 16.40
CA LEU A 1 11.87 9.80 16.00
C LEU A 1 11.24 8.78 16.96
N LYS A 2 11.47 8.84 18.28
CA LYS A 2 10.81 7.90 19.23
C LYS A 2 9.28 7.93 19.14
N GLU A 3 8.69 9.11 19.02
CA GLU A 3 7.23 9.27 18.85
C GLU A 3 6.74 8.67 17.53
N VAL A 4 7.48 8.85 16.43
CA VAL A 4 7.16 8.25 15.13
C VAL A 4 7.22 6.72 15.20
N HIS A 5 8.24 6.16 15.85
CA HIS A 5 8.32 4.72 16.06
C HIS A 5 7.12 4.21 16.87
N LYS A 6 6.79 4.89 17.98
CA LYS A 6 5.62 4.52 18.80
C LYS A 6 4.33 4.59 17.98
N ALA A 7 4.12 5.66 17.21
CA ALA A 7 2.94 5.81 16.37
C ALA A 7 2.82 4.71 15.30
N LEU A 8 3.94 4.23 14.73
CA LEU A 8 3.93 3.11 13.79
C LEU A 8 3.54 1.79 14.47
N LEU A 9 4.02 1.55 15.70
CA LEU A 9 3.64 0.36 16.47
C LEU A 9 2.16 0.41 16.89
N ASP A 10 1.67 1.58 17.31
CA ASP A 10 0.26 1.81 17.64
C ASP A 10 -0.65 1.65 16.41
N ALA A 11 -0.10 1.77 15.20
CA ALA A 11 -0.79 1.56 13.92
C ALA A 11 -0.67 0.11 13.37
N ASP A 12 -0.32 -0.87 14.22
CA ASP A 12 -0.17 -2.29 13.88
C ASP A 12 0.91 -2.58 12.80
N VAL A 13 1.90 -1.70 12.64
CA VAL A 13 3.06 -1.97 11.78
C VAL A 13 4.00 -2.95 12.48
N SER A 14 4.55 -3.91 11.73
CA SER A 14 5.55 -4.85 12.26
C SER A 14 6.74 -4.12 12.89
N TYR A 15 7.13 -4.54 14.09
CA TYR A 15 8.27 -3.96 14.81
C TYR A 15 9.55 -3.86 13.96
N LYS A 16 9.83 -4.90 13.16
CA LYS A 16 11.02 -4.92 12.28
C LYS A 16 10.97 -3.79 11.25
N VAL A 17 9.80 -3.59 10.62
CA VAL A 17 9.57 -2.55 9.61
C VAL A 17 9.61 -1.16 10.25
N ALA A 18 8.96 -0.98 11.40
CA ALA A 18 8.95 0.30 12.12
C ALA A 18 10.36 0.72 12.53
N LYS A 19 11.17 -0.22 13.05
CA LYS A 19 12.57 0.01 13.40
C LYS A 19 13.40 0.40 12.17
N GLN A 20 13.37 -0.42 11.12
CA GLN A 20 14.10 -0.15 9.87
C GLN A 20 13.73 1.22 9.28
N PHE A 21 12.45 1.55 9.24
CA PHE A 21 11.96 2.85 8.79
C PHE A 21 12.54 4.00 9.62
N THR A 22 12.51 3.90 10.95
CA THR A 22 13.03 4.98 11.81
C THR A 22 14.55 5.16 11.70
N ASP A 23 15.29 4.07 11.45
CA ASP A 23 16.74 4.10 11.25
C ASP A 23 17.08 4.78 9.90
N LEU A 24 16.34 4.46 8.83
CA LEU A 24 16.48 5.10 7.51
C LEU A 24 16.17 6.60 7.55
N VAL A 25 15.09 7.00 8.22
CA VAL A 25 14.74 8.42 8.41
C VAL A 25 15.85 9.14 9.17
N LYS A 26 16.44 8.50 10.19
CA LYS A 26 17.55 9.08 10.98
C LYS A 26 18.78 9.31 10.11
N GLU A 27 19.15 8.35 9.27
CA GLU A 27 20.29 8.45 8.35
C GLU A 27 20.09 9.59 7.35
N LYS A 28 18.92 9.65 6.68
CA LYS A 28 18.59 10.71 5.72
C LYS A 28 18.54 12.10 6.37
N ALA A 29 18.05 12.19 7.61
CA ALA A 29 18.02 13.45 8.35
C ALA A 29 19.41 13.96 8.74
N LEU A 30 20.39 13.06 8.96
CA LEU A 30 21.78 13.45 9.24
C LEU A 30 22.54 13.87 7.97
N GLY A 31 22.18 13.31 6.81
CA GLY A 31 22.84 13.59 5.53
C GLY A 31 22.33 14.82 4.77
N GLN A 32 21.13 15.32 5.08
CA GLN A 32 20.58 16.51 4.43
C GLN A 32 21.12 17.80 5.04
N GLN A 33 21.85 18.59 4.23
CA GLN A 33 22.13 19.98 4.57
C GLN A 33 20.82 20.76 4.62
N VAL A 34 20.59 21.47 5.72
CA VAL A 34 19.42 22.33 5.91
C VAL A 34 19.44 23.38 4.81
N LEU A 35 18.58 23.22 3.80
CA LEU A 35 18.34 24.27 2.82
C LEU A 35 17.93 25.52 3.59
N THR A 36 18.69 26.60 3.45
CA THR A 36 18.61 27.83 4.26
C THR A 36 17.25 28.52 4.26
N ALA A 37 16.31 28.10 3.41
CA ALA A 37 14.98 28.67 3.24
C ALA A 37 13.85 27.88 3.94
N VAL A 38 14.09 26.68 4.48
CA VAL A 38 13.01 25.83 5.03
C VAL A 38 13.22 25.56 6.51
N SER A 39 12.14 25.64 7.30
CA SER A 39 12.20 25.34 8.73
C SER A 39 12.61 23.87 8.96
N PRO A 40 13.44 23.58 9.99
CA PRO A 40 13.89 22.22 10.28
C PRO A 40 12.74 21.22 10.49
N GLY A 41 11.61 21.67 11.06
CA GLY A 41 10.42 20.83 11.25
C GLY A 41 9.77 20.40 9.93
N GLN A 42 9.64 21.31 8.96
CA GLN A 42 9.09 20.99 7.64
C GLN A 42 10.01 20.05 6.85
N LEU A 43 11.33 20.21 6.97
CA LEU A 43 12.29 19.26 6.39
C LEU A 43 12.10 17.86 6.98
N MET A 44 11.94 17.76 8.30
CA MET A 44 11.69 16.47 8.95
C MET A 44 10.38 15.82 8.48
N VAL A 45 9.29 16.59 8.37
CA VAL A 45 8.01 16.08 7.85
C VAL A 45 8.16 15.59 6.41
N LYS A 46 8.88 16.35 5.57
CA LYS A 46 9.15 15.95 4.19
C LYS A 46 9.93 14.64 4.11
N ILE A 47 11.01 14.48 4.88
CA ILE A 47 11.80 13.25 4.91
C ILE A 47 10.92 12.05 5.30
N VAL A 48 10.11 12.19 6.34
CA VAL A 48 9.21 11.12 6.80
C VAL A 48 8.18 10.78 5.72
N HIS A 49 7.58 11.78 5.09
CA HIS A 49 6.62 11.60 4.00
C HIS A 49 7.23 10.86 2.81
N ASP A 50 8.40 11.31 2.35
CA ASP A 50 9.07 10.75 1.17
C ASP A 50 9.50 9.30 1.44
N GLU A 51 9.96 9.00 2.66
CA GLU A 51 10.30 7.62 3.07
C GLU A 51 9.06 6.73 3.15
N LEU A 52 7.94 7.25 3.67
CA LEU A 52 6.67 6.51 3.70
C LEU A 52 6.19 6.20 2.29
N ALA A 53 6.26 7.17 1.37
CA ALA A 53 5.89 6.97 -0.03
C ALA A 53 6.77 5.89 -0.68
N GLN A 54 8.08 5.91 -0.42
CA GLN A 54 9.00 4.87 -0.89
C GLN A 54 8.65 3.49 -0.30
N LEU A 55 8.37 3.41 1.00
CA LEU A 55 7.98 2.18 1.68
C LEU A 55 6.69 1.57 1.10
N MET A 56 5.75 2.41 0.65
CA MET A 56 4.49 1.96 0.05
C MET A 56 4.59 1.51 -1.41
N GLY A 57 5.78 1.58 -2.02
CA GLY A 57 6.03 1.11 -3.39
C GLY A 57 6.43 2.20 -4.38
N GLY A 58 6.38 3.48 -3.97
CA GLY A 58 6.89 4.63 -4.74
C GLY A 58 6.10 5.00 -5.98
N GLU A 59 5.96 4.06 -6.92
CA GLU A 59 5.29 4.25 -8.20
C GLU A 59 3.96 3.50 -8.27
N GLN A 60 3.01 4.10 -8.97
CA GLN A 60 1.71 3.49 -9.21
C GLN A 60 1.81 2.54 -10.41
N GLU A 61 1.65 1.24 -10.17
CA GLU A 61 1.53 0.25 -11.24
C GLU A 61 0.06 0.02 -11.62
N GLU A 62 -0.24 -0.06 -12.92
CA GLU A 62 -1.57 -0.48 -13.38
C GLU A 62 -1.74 -2.00 -13.31
N ILE A 63 -2.99 -2.44 -13.13
CA ILE A 63 -3.30 -3.87 -13.15
C ILE A 63 -3.00 -4.49 -14.53
N ASN A 64 -2.23 -5.57 -14.52
CA ASN A 64 -1.88 -6.30 -15.74
C ASN A 64 -3.05 -7.17 -16.22
N ILE A 65 -3.67 -6.78 -17.33
CA ILE A 65 -4.79 -7.50 -17.98
C ILE A 65 -4.35 -8.03 -19.36
N LYS A 66 -3.10 -8.48 -19.49
CA LYS A 66 -2.61 -9.12 -20.71
C LYS A 66 -3.17 -10.54 -20.82
N GLY A 67 -3.63 -10.93 -22.02
CA GLY A 67 -4.24 -12.25 -22.30
C GLY A 67 -5.71 -12.16 -22.73
N SER A 68 -6.17 -13.18 -23.47
CA SER A 68 -7.56 -13.29 -23.95
C SER A 68 -8.06 -14.73 -23.77
N PRO A 69 -8.76 -15.07 -22.67
CA PRO A 69 -9.12 -14.20 -21.54
C PRO A 69 -7.97 -13.96 -20.56
N ALA A 70 -7.95 -12.79 -19.90
CA ALA A 70 -7.06 -12.51 -18.77
C ALA A 70 -7.67 -13.09 -17.48
N ILE A 71 -6.87 -13.86 -16.73
CA ILE A 71 -7.33 -14.56 -15.52
C ILE A 71 -6.69 -13.90 -14.29
N ILE A 72 -7.51 -13.50 -13.33
CA ILE A 72 -7.07 -12.85 -12.09
C ILE A 72 -7.61 -13.68 -10.91
N LEU A 73 -6.70 -14.21 -10.09
CA LEU A 73 -7.04 -14.93 -8.86
C LEU A 73 -7.02 -13.98 -7.67
N ILE A 74 -8.11 -13.96 -6.90
CA ILE A 74 -8.19 -13.19 -5.65
C ILE A 74 -8.00 -14.13 -4.47
N ALA A 75 -6.88 -13.99 -3.77
CA ALA A 75 -6.54 -14.77 -2.59
C ALA A 75 -6.26 -13.85 -1.39
N GLY A 76 -6.41 -14.38 -0.17
CA GLY A 76 -6.26 -13.61 1.06
C GLY A 76 -6.91 -14.32 2.24
N LEU A 77 -6.63 -13.82 3.45
CA LEU A 77 -7.12 -14.41 4.70
C LEU A 77 -8.65 -14.39 4.82
N GLN A 78 -9.22 -15.19 5.71
CA GLN A 78 -10.66 -15.15 6.00
C GLN A 78 -11.04 -13.75 6.50
N GLY A 79 -12.17 -13.22 6.04
CA GLY A 79 -12.63 -11.89 6.45
C GLY A 79 -11.91 -10.70 5.80
N SER A 80 -10.86 -10.91 4.99
CA SER A 80 -10.13 -9.82 4.29
C SER A 80 -10.92 -9.08 3.19
N GLY A 81 -12.19 -9.41 2.99
CA GLY A 81 -13.05 -8.74 2.01
C GLY A 81 -12.89 -9.21 0.56
N LYS A 82 -12.34 -10.41 0.32
CA LYS A 82 -12.12 -10.99 -1.03
C LYS A 82 -13.33 -10.86 -1.96
N THR A 83 -14.51 -11.35 -1.58
CA THR A 83 -15.73 -11.30 -2.41
C THR A 83 -16.12 -9.86 -2.76
N THR A 84 -16.09 -8.96 -1.77
CA THR A 84 -16.38 -7.54 -1.95
C THR A 84 -15.35 -6.86 -2.85
N PHE A 85 -14.07 -7.20 -2.70
CA PHE A 85 -13.00 -6.69 -3.54
C PHE A 85 -13.17 -7.15 -5.00
N SER A 86 -13.47 -8.43 -5.23
CA SER A 86 -13.74 -8.97 -6.57
C SER A 86 -14.87 -8.22 -7.27
N ALA A 87 -15.97 -7.93 -6.57
CA ALA A 87 -17.10 -7.17 -7.12
C ALA A 87 -16.70 -5.72 -7.46
N LYS A 88 -15.95 -5.04 -6.56
CA LYS A 88 -15.45 -3.68 -6.79
C LYS A 88 -14.47 -3.63 -7.97
N LEU A 89 -13.56 -4.59 -8.06
CA LEU A 89 -12.60 -4.69 -9.16
C LEU A 89 -13.34 -4.93 -10.49
N ALA A 90 -14.32 -5.83 -10.52
CA ALA A 90 -15.12 -6.07 -11.72
C ALA A 90 -15.86 -4.80 -12.18
N ASN A 91 -16.45 -4.05 -11.24
CA ASN A 91 -17.10 -2.78 -11.56
C ASN A 91 -16.10 -1.74 -12.10
N TYR A 92 -14.91 -1.63 -11.49
CA TYR A 92 -13.84 -0.74 -11.95
C TYR A 92 -13.40 -1.10 -13.38
N LEU A 93 -13.16 -2.38 -13.67
CA LEU A 93 -12.75 -2.85 -14.99
C LEU A 93 -13.82 -2.63 -16.07
N LYS A 94 -15.10 -2.78 -15.71
CA LYS A 94 -16.24 -2.52 -16.60
C LYS A 94 -16.42 -1.02 -16.88
N THR A 95 -16.37 -0.18 -15.86
CA THR A 95 -16.70 1.26 -15.96
C THR A 95 -15.52 2.13 -16.40
N ARG A 96 -14.31 1.86 -15.91
CA ARG A 96 -13.12 2.69 -16.17
C ARG A 96 -12.23 2.16 -17.27
N LYS A 97 -12.18 0.82 -17.46
CA LYS A 97 -11.33 0.17 -18.48
C LYS A 97 -12.12 -0.44 -19.63
N ASN A 98 -13.45 -0.28 -19.65
CA ASN A 98 -14.39 -0.75 -20.68
C ASN A 98 -14.19 -2.23 -21.08
N ARG A 99 -13.93 -3.10 -20.09
CA ARG A 99 -13.74 -4.54 -20.31
C ARG A 99 -15.01 -5.33 -19.99
N LYS A 100 -15.22 -6.43 -20.73
CA LYS A 100 -16.18 -7.46 -20.34
C LYS A 100 -15.54 -8.34 -19.27
N VAL A 101 -16.19 -8.47 -18.12
CA VAL A 101 -15.69 -9.19 -16.96
C VAL A 101 -16.65 -10.31 -16.62
N LEU A 102 -16.10 -11.48 -16.30
CA LEU A 102 -16.83 -12.62 -15.74
C LEU A 102 -16.26 -12.89 -14.34
N LEU A 103 -17.15 -13.02 -13.35
CA LEU A 103 -16.79 -13.44 -11.99
C LEU A 103 -17.15 -14.90 -11.80
N VAL A 104 -16.26 -15.66 -11.17
CA VAL A 104 -16.45 -17.08 -10.84
C VAL A 104 -16.20 -17.25 -9.35
N ALA A 105 -17.13 -17.90 -8.65
CA ALA A 105 -16.97 -18.24 -7.25
C ALA A 105 -16.00 -19.43 -7.11
N GLY A 106 -14.86 -19.19 -6.47
CA GLY A 106 -13.85 -20.22 -6.19
C GLY A 106 -13.88 -20.77 -4.77
N ASP A 107 -14.73 -20.22 -3.89
CA ASP A 107 -14.88 -20.68 -2.50
C ASP A 107 -16.10 -21.62 -2.40
N VAL A 108 -15.83 -22.93 -2.30
CA VAL A 108 -16.86 -23.97 -2.19
C VAL A 108 -17.21 -24.33 -0.74
N TYR A 109 -16.48 -23.79 0.23
CA TYR A 109 -16.57 -24.20 1.63
C TYR A 109 -17.35 -23.22 2.48
N ARG A 110 -17.31 -21.92 2.17
CA ARG A 110 -18.05 -20.90 2.92
C ARG A 110 -19.49 -20.77 2.39
N PRO A 111 -20.52 -20.93 3.22
CA PRO A 111 -21.90 -20.69 2.81
C PRO A 111 -22.10 -19.24 2.35
N ALA A 112 -22.81 -19.04 1.23
CA ALA A 112 -23.08 -17.72 0.62
C ALA A 112 -21.83 -16.91 0.20
N ALA A 113 -20.77 -17.60 -0.24
CA ALA A 113 -19.52 -16.99 -0.71
C ALA A 113 -19.54 -16.47 -2.15
#